data_AF-A0AAV5BAW6-F1
#
_entry.id   AF-A0AAV5BAW6-F1
#
_cell.length_a   1.000
_cell.length_b   1.000
_cell.length_c   1.000
_cell.angle_alpha   90.00
_cell.angle_beta   90.00
_cell.angle_gamma   90.00
#
_symmetry.space_group_name_H-M   'P 1'
#
loop_
_entity.id
_entity.type
_entity.pdbx_description
1 polymer ?
#
loop_
_entity_poly.entity_id
_entity_poly.type
_entity_poly.pdbx_seq_one_letter_code
_entity_poly.pdbx_strand_id
1 'polypeptide(L)'
;MKDTEQPKKWGSWELFVIALGFLVIVTAPMYDKPIMIVIEGLTIVLIGVLMMRVSRKNQELKNRKMRPKPKNYKPKYQPKKK
;
A
#
# COMPACT_ATOMS: atom_id res chain seq x y z
N MET A 1 -6.45 -15.08 23.59
CA MET A 1 -5.51 -14.88 22.46
C MET A 1 -5.98 -13.63 21.74
N LYS A 2 -5.21 -12.54 21.79
CA LYS A 2 -5.56 -11.30 21.07
C LYS A 2 -5.00 -11.42 19.67
N ASP A 3 -5.86 -11.63 18.69
CA ASP A 3 -5.56 -11.45 17.28
C ASP A 3 -5.06 -10.02 17.09
N THR A 4 -3.74 -9.88 17.12
CA THR A 4 -3.09 -8.63 16.76
C THR A 4 -3.15 -8.61 15.24
N GLU A 5 -4.30 -8.20 14.71
CA GLU A 5 -4.44 -7.82 13.31
C GLU A 5 -3.27 -6.88 13.01
N GLN A 6 -2.25 -7.41 12.33
CA GLN A 6 -1.14 -6.57 11.93
C GLN A 6 -1.74 -5.42 11.15
N PRO A 7 -1.55 -4.16 11.59
CA PRO A 7 -2.08 -3.04 10.85
C PRO A 7 -1.46 -3.17 9.48
N LYS A 8 -2.30 -3.48 8.50
CA LYS A 8 -2.00 -3.49 7.07
C LYS A 8 -1.25 -2.20 6.86
N LYS A 9 0.09 -2.25 6.76
CA LYS A 9 0.94 -1.06 6.63
C LYS A 9 0.56 -0.46 5.28
N TRP A 10 -0.50 0.33 5.28
CA TRP A 10 -0.84 1.23 4.20
C TRP A 10 0.41 2.06 4.00
N GLY A 11 0.84 2.12 2.75
CA GLY A 11 2.10 2.68 2.34
C GLY A 11 2.28 4.10 2.89
N SER A 12 2.96 4.18 4.04
CA SER A 12 3.21 5.44 4.75
C SER A 12 4.00 6.41 3.88
N TRP A 13 4.77 5.86 2.93
CA TRP A 13 5.57 6.63 1.99
C TRP A 13 4.73 7.22 0.86
N GLU A 14 3.81 6.45 0.27
CA GLU A 14 2.93 6.96 -0.79
C GLU A 14 2.03 8.10 -0.26
N LEU A 15 1.47 7.97 0.95
CA LEU A 15 0.69 9.05 1.57
C LEU A 15 1.54 10.29 1.86
N PHE A 16 2.80 10.11 2.27
CA PHE A 16 3.71 11.21 2.54
C PHE A 16 4.00 12.02 1.26
N VAL A 17 4.28 11.34 0.14
CA VAL A 17 4.53 11.99 -1.15
C VAL A 17 3.29 12.74 -1.66
N ILE A 18 2.10 12.16 -1.49
CA ILE A 18 0.84 12.83 -1.86
C ILE A 18 0.62 14.08 -1.00
N ALA A 19 0.82 13.98 0.32
CA ALA A 19 0.67 15.11 1.24
C ALA A 19 1.67 16.24 0.93
N LEU A 20 2.91 15.91 0.57
CA LEU A 20 3.91 16.86 0.09
C LEU A 20 3.45 17.58 -1.18
N GLY A 21 2.90 16.85 -2.15
CA GLY A 21 2.35 17.46 -3.36
C GLY A 21 1.21 18.44 -3.07
N PHE A 22 0.31 18.11 -2.14
CA PHE A 22 -0.72 19.04 -1.68
C PHE A 22 -0.16 20.26 -0.96
N LEU A 23 0.86 20.09 -0.13
CA LEU A 23 1.55 21.19 0.54
C LEU A 23 2.10 22.19 -0.48
N VAL A 24 2.75 21.69 -1.53
CA VAL A 24 3.29 22.52 -2.62
C VAL A 24 2.17 23.29 -3.33
N ILE A 25 1.04 22.64 -3.64
CA ILE A 25 -0.13 23.30 -4.27
C ILE A 25 -0.69 24.41 -3.38
N VAL A 26 -0.80 24.17 -2.07
CA VAL A 26 -1.33 25.17 -1.11
C VAL A 26 -0.38 26.37 -0.96
N THR A 27 0.94 26.16 -1.11
CA THR A 27 1.93 27.25 -1.11
C THR A 27 2.05 27.99 -2.44
N ALA A 28 1.47 27.46 -3.53
CA ALA A 28 1.54 28.06 -4.86
C ALA A 28 1.16 29.56 -4.94
N PRO A 29 0.11 30.08 -4.27
CA PRO A 29 -0.22 31.51 -4.31
C PRO A 29 0.83 32.43 -3.67
N MET A 30 1.82 31.90 -2.96
CA MET A 30 2.91 32.71 -2.37
C MET A 30 4.03 33.02 -3.38
N TYR A 31 3.96 32.50 -4.61
CA TYR A 31 5.00 32.65 -5.62
C TYR A 31 4.48 33.43 -6.84
N ASP A 32 5.40 34.08 -7.56
CA ASP A 32 5.08 34.92 -8.73
C ASP A 32 4.40 34.18 -9.89
N LYS A 33 4.56 32.84 -9.95
CA LYS A 33 3.99 31.99 -11.01
C LYS A 33 3.17 30.84 -10.41
N PRO A 34 1.99 31.13 -9.81
CA PRO A 34 1.21 30.15 -9.07
C PRO A 34 0.76 28.99 -9.97
N ILE A 35 0.41 29.28 -11.23
CA ILE A 35 -0.04 28.26 -12.19
C ILE A 35 1.04 27.22 -12.47
N MET A 36 2.30 27.63 -12.62
CA MET A 36 3.41 26.70 -12.88
C MET A 36 3.66 25.78 -11.68
N ILE A 37 3.58 26.32 -10.46
CA ILE A 37 3.78 25.55 -9.23
C ILE A 37 2.64 24.56 -8.97
N VAL A 38 1.39 24.94 -9.28
CA VAL A 38 0.26 24.01 -9.21
C VAL A 38 0.46 22.84 -10.17
N ILE A 39 0.95 23.08 -11.38
CA ILE A 39 1.24 22.02 -12.35
C ILE A 39 2.32 21.06 -11.82
N GLU A 40 3.40 21.59 -11.25
CA GLU A 40 4.43 20.76 -10.61
C GLU A 40 3.86 19.95 -9.43
N GLY A 41 3.12 20.59 -8.52
CA GLY A 41 2.48 19.92 -7.39
C GLY A 41 1.53 18.80 -7.84
N LEU A 42 0.74 19.05 -8.89
CA LEU A 42 -0.17 18.05 -9.48
C LEU A 42 0.60 16.86 -10.07
N THR A 43 1.74 17.08 -10.74
CA THR A 43 2.55 15.96 -11.26
C THR A 43 3.12 15.08 -10.14
N ILE A 44 3.54 15.67 -9.02
CA ILE A 44 4.01 14.92 -7.84
C ILE A 44 2.87 14.08 -7.23
N VAL A 45 1.67 14.65 -7.10
CA VAL A 45 0.48 13.91 -6.64
C VAL A 45 0.15 12.75 -7.58
N LEU A 46 0.21 12.97 -8.89
CA LEU A 46 -0.02 11.94 -9.91
C LEU A 46 0.96 10.77 -9.78
N ILE A 47 2.25 11.06 -9.58
CA ILE A 47 3.29 10.05 -9.37
C ILE A 47 3.02 9.26 -8.07
N GLY A 48 2.66 9.95 -6.97
CA GLY A 48 2.31 9.32 -5.69
C GLY A 48 1.14 8.35 -5.82
N VAL A 49 0.07 8.75 -6.53
CA VAL A 49 -1.12 7.90 -6.77
C VAL A 49 -0.79 6.73 -7.69
N LEU A 50 0.03 6.94 -8.74
CA LEU A 50 0.49 5.85 -9.61
C LEU A 50 1.32 4.82 -8.85
N MET A 51 2.26 5.27 -8.00
CA MET A 51 3.03 4.38 -7.13
C MET A 51 2.11 3.59 -6.19
N MET A 52 1.09 4.23 -5.59
CA MET A 52 0.12 3.55 -4.75
C MET A 52 -0.65 2.45 -5.50
N ARG A 53 -1.03 2.71 -6.77
CA ARG A 53 -1.74 1.74 -7.62
C ARG A 53 -0.85 0.55 -8.01
N VAL A 54 0.42 0.81 -8.33
CA VAL A 54 1.42 -0.23 -8.65
C VAL A 54 1.79 -1.05 -7.41
N SER A 55 2.00 -0.38 -6.27
CA SER A 55 2.31 -0.99 -4.97
C SER A 55 1.19 -1.92 -4.50
N ARG A 56 -0.08 -1.53 -4.67
CA ARG A 56 -1.24 -2.41 -4.41
C ARG A 56 -1.22 -3.68 -5.25
N LYS A 57 -0.98 -3.58 -6.55
CA LYS A 57 -0.85 -4.76 -7.44
C LYS A 57 0.31 -5.67 -7.00
N ASN A 58 1.44 -5.07 -6.62
CA ASN A 58 2.62 -5.83 -6.21
C ASN A 58 2.45 -6.48 -4.83
N GLN A 59 1.77 -5.83 -3.89
CA GLN A 59 1.39 -6.42 -2.61
C GLN A 59 0.40 -7.58 -2.77
N GLU A 60 -0.53 -7.51 -3.73
CA GLU A 60 -1.45 -8.61 -4.01
C GLU A 60 -0.72 -9.84 -4.57
N LEU A 61 0.24 -9.64 -5.48
CA LEU A 61 1.12 -10.70 -5.98
C LEU A 61 2.01 -11.29 -4.86
N LYS A 62 2.55 -10.45 -3.98
CA LYS A 62 3.38 -10.90 -2.85
C LYS A 62 2.55 -11.64 -1.79
N ASN A 63 1.33 -11.20 -1.50
CA ASN A 63 0.39 -11.90 -0.61
C ASN A 63 -0.08 -13.24 -1.19
N ARG A 64 -0.21 -13.36 -2.51
CA ARG A 64 -0.46 -14.67 -3.15
C ARG A 64 0.73 -15.62 -3.02
N LYS A 65 1.96 -15.11 -3.09
CA LYS A 65 3.19 -15.90 -2.88
C LYS A 65 3.44 -16.27 -1.41
N MET A 66 2.91 -15.47 -0.47
CA MET A 66 3.00 -15.67 0.98
C MET A 66 1.74 -16.26 1.61
N ARG A 67 0.78 -16.79 0.86
CA ARG A 67 -0.22 -17.68 1.47
C ARG A 67 0.54 -18.90 1.98
N PRO A 68 0.64 -19.14 3.30
CA PRO A 68 1.15 -20.41 3.76
C PRO A 68 0.20 -21.47 3.19
N LYS A 69 0.75 -22.40 2.39
CA LYS A 69 0.09 -23.67 2.09
C LYS A 69 -0.51 -24.17 3.41
N PRO A 70 -1.81 -24.45 3.53
CA PRO A 70 -2.40 -24.86 4.80
C PRO A 70 -1.63 -26.08 5.32
N LYS A 71 -0.76 -25.86 6.32
CA LYS A 71 -0.03 -26.91 7.04
C LYS A 71 -1.00 -27.57 8.03
N ASN A 72 -2.08 -28.17 7.53
CA ASN A 72 -2.76 -29.22 8.30
C ASN A 72 -3.77 -29.98 7.42
N TYR A 73 -3.32 -31.10 6.86
CA TYR A 73 -4.22 -32.24 6.71
C TYR A 73 -3.44 -33.46 7.20
N LYS A 74 -3.50 -33.72 8.52
CA LYS A 74 -3.09 -35.03 9.03
C LYS A 74 -4.16 -36.02 8.58
N PRO A 75 -3.85 -37.04 7.76
CA PRO A 75 -4.76 -38.17 7.64
C PRO A 75 -4.82 -38.83 9.02
N LYS A 76 -5.97 -38.74 9.67
CA LYS A 76 -6.26 -39.44 10.93
C LYS A 76 -6.27 -40.93 10.60
N TYR A 77 -5.10 -41.57 10.76
CA TYR A 77 -4.97 -43.02 10.63
C TYR A 77 -5.86 -43.64 11.71
N GLN A 78 -6.96 -44.28 11.30
CA GLN A 78 -7.78 -45.09 12.19
C GLN A 78 -7.10 -46.47 12.28
N PRO A 79 -6.70 -46.94 13.47
CA PRO A 79 -6.23 -48.31 13.59
C PRO A 79 -7.42 -49.24 13.35
N LYS A 80 -7.28 -50.15 12.37
CA LYS A 80 -8.17 -51.31 12.21
C LYS A 80 -8.21 -52.06 13.54
N LYS A 81 -9.40 -52.16 14.15
CA LYS A 81 -9.66 -53.19 15.16
C LYS A 81 -10.06 -54.47 14.43
N LYS A 82 -9.37 -55.56 14.81
CA LYS A 82 -9.66 -56.95 14.47
C LYS A 82 -11.07 -57.34 14.88
#